data_AF-A0A1Q8CXU3-F1
#
_entry.id   AF-A0A1Q8CXU3-F1
#
_cell.length_a   1.000
_cell.length_b   1.000
_cell.length_c   1.000
_cell.angle_alpha   90.00
_cell.angle_beta   90.00
_cell.angle_gamma   90.00
#
_symmetry.space_group_name_H-M   'P 1'
#
loop_
_entity.id
_entity.type
_entity.pdbx_description
1 polymer ?
#
loop_
_entity_poly.entity_id
_entity_poly.type
_entity_poly.pdbx_seq_one_letter_code
_entity_poly.pdbx_strand_id
1 'polypeptide(L)'
;MSTELVAVTMPEGTVPPPLPGFVVSSFSPLVAVAADRCLTARHGDPPAADAVGQRTAVVLVSGSGDARMAEHVADAVDAGARIGPLLFFQAVPNSVAGHVAARWSLGGPVVCLCPTGEPKAEGLAYARLLIEDGDADEVLLVCVEQAGAAACAHAVLVSEGESR
;
A
#
# COMPACT_ATOMS: atom_id res chain seq x y z
N MET A 1 16.18 -12.13 -12.24
CA MET A 1 15.10 -11.39 -12.95
C MET A 1 13.85 -11.58 -12.11
N SER A 2 13.26 -10.52 -11.55
CA SER A 2 12.04 -10.67 -10.72
C SER A 2 10.82 -10.92 -11.61
N THR A 3 9.89 -11.77 -11.15
CA THR A 3 8.68 -12.14 -11.90
C THR A 3 7.45 -11.54 -11.23
N GLU A 4 6.59 -10.86 -12.00
CA GLU A 4 5.24 -10.48 -11.53
C GLU A 4 4.38 -11.75 -11.42
N LEU A 5 3.93 -12.05 -10.20
CA LEU A 5 3.09 -13.22 -9.89
C LEU A 5 1.61 -12.92 -10.09
N VAL A 6 1.18 -11.75 -9.61
CA VAL A 6 -0.21 -11.29 -9.64
C VAL A 6 -0.20 -9.77 -9.81
N ALA A 7 -1.13 -9.25 -10.61
CA ALA A 7 -1.40 -7.82 -10.72
C ALA A 7 -2.90 -7.54 -10.60
N VAL A 8 -3.25 -6.51 -9.82
CA VAL A 8 -4.63 -6.04 -9.60
C VAL A 8 -4.68 -4.54 -9.82
N THR A 9 -5.67 -4.08 -10.58
CA THR A 9 -5.91 -2.64 -10.80
C THR A 9 -7.29 -2.25 -10.28
N MET A 10 -7.31 -1.20 -9.47
CA MET A 10 -8.49 -0.51 -8.98
C MET A 10 -8.62 0.81 -9.78
N PRO A 11 -9.59 0.91 -10.71
CA PRO A 11 -9.74 2.10 -11.53
C PRO A 11 -10.17 3.32 -10.69
N GLU A 12 -9.92 4.50 -11.24
CA GLU A 12 -10.42 5.76 -10.68
C GLU A 12 -11.94 5.72 -10.50
N GLY A 13 -12.42 6.29 -9.39
CA GLY A 13 -13.84 6.28 -9.04
C GLY A 13 -14.34 4.97 -8.42
N THR A 14 -13.46 3.98 -8.21
CA THR A 14 -13.81 2.81 -7.40
C THR A 14 -14.15 3.25 -5.97
N VAL A 15 -15.31 2.84 -5.48
CA VAL A 15 -15.72 3.06 -4.09
C VAL A 15 -15.30 1.84 -3.27
N PRO A 16 -14.24 1.93 -2.44
CA PRO A 16 -13.84 0.84 -1.57
C PRO A 16 -14.82 0.66 -0.41
N PRO A 17 -14.97 -0.56 0.14
CA PRO A 17 -15.63 -0.75 1.43
C PRO A 17 -14.96 0.10 2.53
N PRO A 18 -15.71 0.54 3.56
CA PRO A 18 -15.14 1.26 4.68
C PRO A 18 -14.04 0.46 5.38
N LEU A 19 -12.95 1.14 5.75
CA LEU A 19 -11.85 0.55 6.51
C LEU A 19 -11.82 1.14 7.93
N PRO A 20 -12.05 0.34 8.99
CA PRO A 20 -11.99 0.82 10.36
C PRO A 20 -10.67 1.56 10.65
N GLY A 21 -10.76 2.78 11.18
CA GLY A 21 -9.60 3.64 11.46
C GLY A 21 -9.20 4.59 10.32
N PHE A 22 -9.74 4.42 9.11
CA PHE A 22 -9.47 5.28 7.95
C PHE A 22 -10.79 5.81 7.38
N VAL A 23 -11.18 7.01 7.84
CA VAL A 23 -12.56 7.52 7.67
C VAL A 23 -12.65 8.78 6.82
N VAL A 24 -11.53 9.42 6.52
CA VAL A 24 -11.50 10.75 5.89
C VAL A 24 -11.43 10.68 4.36
N SER A 25 -10.73 9.70 3.80
CA SER A 25 -10.52 9.57 2.35
C SER A 25 -10.61 8.11 1.88
N SER A 26 -10.73 7.94 0.56
CA SER A 26 -10.69 6.63 -0.11
C SER A 26 -9.28 6.08 -0.33
N PHE A 27 -8.21 6.85 -0.02
CA PHE A 27 -6.81 6.46 -0.24
C PHE A 27 -6.47 5.13 0.45
N SER A 28 -6.56 5.11 1.79
CA SER A 28 -6.22 3.93 2.57
C SER A 28 -7.16 2.74 2.33
N PRO A 29 -8.49 2.94 2.26
CA PRO A 29 -9.39 1.84 1.88
C PRO A 29 -9.08 1.23 0.50
N LEU A 30 -8.69 2.02 -0.51
CA LEU A 30 -8.30 1.49 -1.82
C LEU A 30 -7.00 0.70 -1.77
N VAL A 31 -5.99 1.18 -1.04
CA VAL A 31 -4.73 0.45 -0.83
C VAL A 31 -5.02 -0.91 -0.20
N ALA A 32 -5.82 -0.96 0.86
CA ALA A 32 -6.17 -2.20 1.54
C ALA A 32 -6.91 -3.19 0.61
N VAL A 33 -7.85 -2.70 -0.20
CA VAL A 33 -8.61 -3.57 -1.14
C VAL A 33 -7.73 -4.09 -2.27
N ALA A 34 -6.87 -3.24 -2.84
CA ALA A 34 -5.95 -3.66 -3.89
C ALA A 34 -4.96 -4.71 -3.37
N ALA A 35 -4.41 -4.48 -2.17
CA ALA A 35 -3.53 -5.42 -1.48
C ALA A 35 -4.24 -6.75 -1.16
N ASP A 36 -5.42 -6.71 -0.53
CA ASP A 36 -6.20 -7.91 -0.19
C ASP A 36 -6.48 -8.74 -1.44
N ARG A 37 -6.93 -8.12 -2.54
CA ARG A 37 -7.20 -8.84 -3.80
C ARG A 37 -5.93 -9.47 -4.38
N CYS A 38 -4.81 -8.76 -4.34
CA CYS A 38 -3.54 -9.24 -4.88
C CYS A 38 -3.01 -10.42 -4.07
N LEU A 39 -3.00 -10.29 -2.74
CA LEU A 39 -2.54 -11.35 -1.83
C LEU A 39 -3.50 -12.55 -1.84
N THR A 40 -4.81 -12.33 -1.90
CA THR A 40 -5.79 -13.43 -1.98
C THR A 40 -5.62 -14.27 -3.24
N ALA A 41 -5.36 -13.64 -4.38
CA ALA A 41 -5.14 -14.36 -5.63
C ALA A 41 -3.93 -15.32 -5.56
N ARG A 42 -2.93 -15.05 -4.71
CA ARG A 42 -1.72 -15.87 -4.56
C ARG A 42 -1.74 -16.80 -3.35
N HIS A 43 -2.28 -16.34 -2.22
CA HIS A 43 -2.15 -16.99 -0.91
C HIS A 43 -3.47 -17.44 -0.31
N GLY A 44 -4.63 -17.07 -0.89
CA GLY A 44 -5.95 -17.42 -0.36
C GLY A 44 -6.46 -16.45 0.69
N ASP A 45 -6.81 -16.94 1.88
CA ASP A 45 -7.34 -16.09 2.95
C ASP A 45 -6.22 -15.62 3.89
N PRO A 46 -6.32 -14.42 4.50
CA PRO A 46 -5.39 -14.00 5.54
C PRO A 46 -5.55 -14.83 6.83
N PRO A 47 -4.47 -15.00 7.62
CA PRO A 47 -3.11 -14.54 7.36
C PRO A 47 -2.39 -15.40 6.30
N ALA A 48 -1.35 -14.86 5.67
CA ALA A 48 -0.47 -15.67 4.84
C ALA A 48 0.22 -16.76 5.69
N ALA A 49 0.58 -17.88 5.07
CA ALA A 49 1.33 -18.94 5.75
C ALA A 49 2.67 -18.38 6.29
N ASP A 50 3.01 -18.70 7.55
CA ASP A 50 4.14 -18.09 8.27
C ASP A 50 5.44 -18.03 7.47
N ALA A 51 5.83 -19.13 6.81
CA ALA A 51 7.07 -19.19 6.03
C ALA A 51 7.11 -18.17 4.88
N VAL A 52 5.95 -17.87 4.28
CA VAL A 52 5.81 -16.88 3.21
C VAL A 52 5.63 -15.49 3.81
N GLY A 53 4.67 -15.32 4.73
CA GLY A 53 4.34 -14.02 5.32
C GLY A 53 5.54 -13.33 5.96
N GLN A 54 6.36 -14.07 6.72
CA GLN A 54 7.58 -13.51 7.35
C GLN A 54 8.64 -13.02 6.34
N ARG A 55 8.50 -13.40 5.07
CA ARG A 55 9.41 -13.07 3.97
C ARG A 55 8.76 -12.21 2.89
N THR A 56 7.54 -11.72 3.11
CA THR A 56 6.87 -10.81 2.19
C THR A 56 7.02 -9.36 2.67
N ALA A 57 7.60 -8.50 1.84
CA ALA A 57 7.66 -7.05 2.08
C ALA A 57 6.43 -6.32 1.54
N VAL A 58 6.20 -5.11 2.03
CA VAL A 58 5.18 -4.18 1.51
C VAL A 58 5.85 -2.89 1.06
N VAL A 59 5.68 -2.51 -0.20
CA VAL A 59 6.13 -1.24 -0.76
C VAL A 59 4.91 -0.45 -1.23
N LEU A 60 4.66 0.69 -0.61
CA LEU A 60 3.62 1.63 -1.02
C LEU A 60 4.25 2.80 -1.76
N VAL A 61 3.78 3.11 -2.97
CA VAL A 61 4.28 4.23 -3.78
C VAL A 61 3.15 5.23 -4.00
N SER A 62 3.38 6.48 -3.66
CA SER A 62 2.43 7.57 -3.91
C SER A 62 3.15 8.92 -3.99
N GLY A 63 2.92 9.66 -5.06
CA GLY A 63 3.40 11.03 -5.22
C GLY A 63 2.54 12.03 -4.47
N SER A 64 1.21 11.87 -4.49
CA SER A 64 0.30 12.77 -3.78
C SER A 64 0.21 12.51 -2.28
N GLY A 65 0.43 11.26 -1.85
CA GLY A 65 -0.03 10.80 -0.53
C GLY A 65 -1.55 10.91 -0.38
N ASP A 66 -2.04 10.92 0.87
CA ASP A 66 -3.45 11.19 1.17
C ASP A 66 -3.70 12.71 1.22
N ALA A 67 -3.78 13.32 0.05
CA ALA A 67 -4.00 14.75 -0.13
C ALA A 67 -5.30 15.21 0.55
N ARG A 68 -6.37 14.40 0.48
CA ARG A 68 -7.64 14.81 1.09
C ARG A 68 -7.57 14.82 2.62
N MET A 69 -6.85 13.88 3.21
CA MET A 69 -6.58 13.91 4.64
C MET A 69 -5.74 15.13 5.04
N ALA A 70 -4.71 15.46 4.26
CA ALA A 70 -3.89 16.64 4.49
C ALA A 70 -4.72 17.94 4.47
N GLU A 71 -5.59 18.11 3.47
CA GLU A 71 -6.53 19.23 3.39
C GLU A 71 -7.49 19.27 4.59
N HIS A 72 -8.07 18.12 4.97
CA HIS A 72 -8.99 18.05 6.10
C HIS A 72 -8.32 18.48 7.42
N VAL A 73 -7.08 18.07 7.63
CA VAL A 73 -6.30 18.50 8.80
C VAL A 73 -6.00 20.00 8.74
N ALA A 74 -5.64 20.54 7.58
CA ALA A 74 -5.40 21.97 7.41
C ALA A 74 -6.66 22.80 7.71
N ASP A 75 -7.81 22.44 7.11
CA ASP A 75 -9.10 23.10 7.34
C ASP A 75 -9.48 23.11 8.84
N ALA A 76 -9.28 21.98 9.52
CA ALA A 76 -9.59 21.85 10.94
C ALA A 76 -8.66 22.72 11.82
N VAL A 77 -7.37 22.81 11.47
CA VAL A 77 -6.41 23.70 12.15
C VAL A 77 -6.78 25.16 11.95
N ASP A 78 -7.09 25.58 10.72
CA ASP A 78 -7.48 26.95 10.40
C ASP A 78 -8.76 27.37 11.11
N ALA A 79 -9.70 26.43 11.29
CA ALA A 79 -10.92 26.64 12.05
C ALA A 79 -10.72 26.64 13.58
N GLY A 80 -9.50 26.42 14.08
CA GLY A 80 -9.20 26.31 15.51
C GLY A 80 -9.81 25.05 16.17
N ALA A 81 -10.14 24.03 15.38
CA ALA A 81 -10.74 22.80 15.87
C ALA A 81 -9.72 21.91 16.59
N ARG A 82 -10.20 21.08 17.51
CA ARG A 82 -9.37 20.05 18.14
C ARG A 82 -9.22 18.84 17.21
N ILE A 83 -8.00 18.56 16.80
CA ILE A 83 -7.65 17.37 16.03
C ILE A 83 -7.71 16.14 16.95
N GLY A 84 -8.57 15.18 16.63
CA GLY A 84 -8.72 13.94 17.41
C GLY A 84 -7.49 13.02 17.27
N PRO A 85 -7.15 12.21 18.29
CA PRO A 85 -5.97 11.33 18.25
C PRO A 85 -5.94 10.35 17.08
N LEU A 86 -7.11 9.93 16.60
CA LEU A 86 -7.22 9.06 15.43
C LEU A 86 -6.64 9.71 14.16
N LEU A 87 -6.78 11.02 13.99
CA LEU A 87 -6.26 11.74 12.81
C LEU A 87 -4.73 11.63 12.73
N PHE A 88 -4.02 11.51 13.86
CA PHE A 88 -2.56 11.32 13.87
C PHE A 88 -2.13 10.00 13.21
N PHE A 89 -2.90 8.92 13.41
CA PHE A 89 -2.59 7.63 12.83
C PHE A 89 -2.94 7.55 11.34
N GLN A 90 -4.08 8.08 10.91
CA GLN A 90 -4.48 8.03 9.49
C GLN A 90 -3.79 9.10 8.61
N ALA A 91 -3.16 10.13 9.19
CA ALA A 91 -2.49 11.18 8.41
C ALA A 91 -1.15 10.75 7.79
N VAL A 92 -0.59 9.61 8.20
CA VAL A 92 0.69 9.12 7.68
C VAL A 92 0.45 7.97 6.68
N PRO A 93 0.92 8.09 5.42
CA PRO A 93 0.68 7.09 4.37
C PRO A 93 1.15 5.67 4.74
N ASN A 94 2.14 5.55 5.63
CA ASN A 94 2.63 4.26 6.10
C ASN A 94 1.64 3.49 7.00
N SER A 95 0.63 4.14 7.58
CA SER A 95 -0.33 3.45 8.46
C SER A 95 -1.16 2.40 7.73
N VAL A 96 -1.54 2.64 6.48
CA VAL A 96 -2.27 1.63 5.70
C VAL A 96 -1.36 0.49 5.27
N ALA A 97 -0.10 0.75 4.95
CA ALA A 97 0.87 -0.31 4.65
C ALA A 97 1.09 -1.20 5.89
N GLY A 98 1.21 -0.60 7.08
CA GLY A 98 1.27 -1.33 8.35
C GLY A 98 -0.02 -2.10 8.66
N HIS A 99 -1.18 -1.55 8.32
CA HIS A 99 -2.47 -2.26 8.44
C HIS A 99 -2.50 -3.52 7.58
N VAL A 100 -2.09 -3.42 6.31
CA VAL A 100 -2.01 -4.57 5.40
C VAL A 100 -1.03 -5.62 5.93
N ALA A 101 0.16 -5.19 6.36
CA ALA A 101 1.16 -6.11 6.92
C ALA A 101 0.62 -6.85 8.15
N ALA A 102 -0.02 -6.14 9.08
CA ALA A 102 -0.59 -6.75 10.27
C ALA A 102 -1.72 -7.74 9.95
N ARG A 103 -2.62 -7.39 9.02
CA ARG A 103 -3.75 -8.23 8.62
C ARG A 103 -3.31 -9.55 7.99
N TRP A 104 -2.23 -9.51 7.20
CA TRP A 104 -1.72 -10.65 6.46
C TRP A 104 -0.56 -11.38 7.14
N SER A 105 -0.16 -10.95 8.34
CA SER A 105 1.04 -11.45 9.04
C SER A 105 2.31 -11.33 8.21
N LEU A 106 2.50 -10.18 7.53
CA LEU A 106 3.68 -9.91 6.72
C LEU A 106 4.80 -9.37 7.62
N GLY A 107 5.93 -10.08 7.63
CA GLY A 107 7.10 -9.78 8.48
C GLY A 107 8.27 -9.13 7.74
N GLY A 108 8.19 -8.99 6.42
CA GLY A 108 9.20 -8.29 5.64
C GLY A 108 9.15 -6.76 5.81
N PRO A 109 10.10 -6.02 5.20
CA PRO A 109 10.14 -4.56 5.27
C PRO A 109 8.84 -3.89 4.82
N VAL A 110 8.43 -2.84 5.53
CA VAL A 110 7.31 -1.96 5.15
C VAL A 110 7.87 -0.59 4.77
N VAL A 111 7.78 -0.25 3.48
CA VAL A 111 8.40 0.95 2.91
C VAL A 111 7.36 1.79 2.19
N CYS A 112 7.45 3.11 2.32
CA CYS A 112 6.65 4.07 1.57
C CYS A 112 7.58 4.98 0.77
N LEU A 113 7.32 5.12 -0.53
CA LEU A 113 8.13 5.89 -1.46
C LEU A 113 7.27 7.01 -2.07
N CYS A 114 7.88 8.20 -2.17
CA CYS A 114 7.38 9.28 -3.02
C CYS A 114 8.18 9.24 -4.32
N PRO A 115 7.57 8.89 -5.47
CA PRO A 115 8.28 8.71 -6.72
C PRO A 115 8.70 10.05 -7.34
N THR A 116 9.81 10.04 -8.07
CA THR A 116 10.29 11.23 -8.83
C THR A 116 10.04 11.14 -10.33
N GLY A 117 9.72 9.95 -10.82
CA GLY A 117 9.42 9.59 -12.20
C GLY A 117 8.20 8.69 -12.27
N GLU A 118 8.30 7.56 -12.98
CA GLU A 118 7.16 6.64 -13.15
C GLU A 118 6.99 5.76 -11.89
N PRO A 119 5.86 5.86 -11.15
CA PRO A 119 5.69 5.21 -9.85
C PRO A 119 5.87 3.70 -9.86
N LYS A 120 5.35 3.00 -10.89
CA LYS A 120 5.44 1.54 -10.95
C LYS A 120 6.89 1.11 -11.19
N ALA A 121 7.61 1.75 -12.09
CA ALA A 121 9.01 1.43 -12.40
C ALA A 121 9.92 1.67 -11.20
N GLU A 122 9.75 2.78 -10.48
CA GLU A 122 10.52 3.06 -9.26
C GLU A 122 10.19 2.05 -8.15
N GLY A 123 8.91 1.74 -7.96
CA GLY A 123 8.46 0.73 -7.00
C GLY A 123 9.01 -0.67 -7.30
N LEU A 124 8.99 -1.08 -8.57
CA LEU A 124 9.57 -2.35 -9.02
C LEU A 124 11.08 -2.39 -8.86
N ALA A 125 11.77 -1.28 -9.13
CA ALA A 125 13.22 -1.18 -8.90
C ALA A 125 13.56 -1.35 -7.41
N TYR A 126 12.79 -0.73 -6.52
CA TYR A 126 12.99 -0.88 -5.08
C TYR A 126 12.62 -2.28 -4.58
N ALA A 127 11.50 -2.85 -5.05
CA ALA A 127 11.12 -4.22 -4.75
C ALA A 127 12.20 -5.23 -5.14
N ARG A 128 12.85 -5.00 -6.29
CA ARG A 128 13.96 -5.83 -6.74
C ARG A 128 15.17 -5.74 -5.80
N LEU A 129 15.50 -4.54 -5.30
CA LEU A 129 16.59 -4.38 -4.32
C LEU A 129 16.31 -5.18 -3.04
N LEU A 130 15.09 -5.12 -2.51
CA LEU A 130 14.70 -5.88 -1.31
C LEU A 130 14.86 -7.40 -1.52
N ILE A 131 14.57 -7.89 -2.72
CA ILE A 131 14.73 -9.32 -3.05
C ILE A 131 16.21 -9.68 -3.22
N GLU A 132 16.96 -8.88 -3.98
CA GLU A 132 18.38 -9.14 -4.26
C GLU A 132 19.26 -9.06 -3.01
N ASP A 133 18.92 -8.19 -2.06
CA ASP A 133 19.61 -8.07 -0.77
C ASP A 133 19.19 -9.17 0.24
N GLY A 134 18.18 -9.98 -0.11
CA GLY A 134 17.66 -11.05 0.75
C GLY A 134 16.80 -10.53 1.90
N ASP A 135 16.33 -9.29 1.84
CA ASP A 135 15.42 -8.73 2.85
C ASP A 135 14.01 -9.33 2.73
N ALA A 136 13.61 -9.76 1.54
CA ALA A 136 12.32 -10.42 1.28
C ALA A 136 12.41 -11.43 0.12
N ASP A 137 11.52 -12.43 0.11
CA ASP A 137 11.40 -13.40 -0.98
C ASP A 137 10.26 -12.99 -1.94
N GLU A 138 9.25 -12.28 -1.42
CA GLU A 138 8.17 -11.68 -2.18
C GLU A 138 7.97 -10.21 -1.77
N VAL A 139 7.52 -9.36 -2.68
CA VAL A 139 7.19 -7.96 -2.39
C VAL A 139 5.81 -7.64 -2.93
N LEU A 140 4.92 -7.20 -2.05
CA LEU A 140 3.67 -6.56 -2.42
C LEU A 140 3.94 -5.08 -2.70
N LEU A 141 3.97 -4.72 -3.97
CA LEU A 141 4.03 -3.34 -4.44
C LEU A 141 2.62 -2.79 -4.62
N VAL A 142 2.29 -1.65 -4.02
CA VAL A 142 1.03 -0.93 -4.24
C VAL A 142 1.34 0.50 -4.67
N CYS A 143 0.96 0.87 -5.89
CA CYS A 143 0.97 2.25 -6.37
C CYS A 143 -0.42 2.84 -6.14
N VAL A 144 -0.50 4.02 -5.54
CA VAL A 144 -1.78 4.71 -5.27
C VAL A 144 -1.64 6.20 -5.50
N GLU A 145 -2.61 6.80 -6.19
CA GLU A 145 -2.65 8.23 -6.44
C GLU A 145 -4.06 8.79 -6.26
N GLN A 146 -4.13 10.04 -5.81
CA GLN A 146 -5.36 10.81 -5.73
C GLN A 146 -5.40 11.89 -6.80
N ALA A 147 -6.50 11.93 -7.56
CA ALA A 147 -6.85 13.01 -8.47
C ALA A 147 -8.15 13.67 -7.97
N GLY A 148 -8.02 14.72 -7.17
CA GLY A 148 -9.16 15.35 -6.49
C GLY A 148 -9.81 14.40 -5.48
N ALA A 149 -11.12 14.15 -5.61
CA ALA A 149 -11.86 13.24 -4.73
C ALA A 149 -11.75 11.76 -5.12
N ALA A 150 -11.24 11.47 -6.31
CA ALA A 150 -11.08 10.11 -6.80
C ALA A 150 -9.65 9.61 -6.56
N ALA A 151 -9.52 8.32 -6.32
CA ALA A 151 -8.24 7.65 -6.18
C ALA A 151 -8.24 6.40 -7.05
N CYS A 152 -7.05 6.02 -7.51
CA CYS A 152 -6.80 4.76 -8.19
C CYS A 152 -5.66 4.03 -7.48
N ALA A 153 -5.64 2.71 -7.60
CA ALA A 153 -4.58 1.89 -7.02
C ALA A 153 -4.21 0.72 -7.94
N HIS A 154 -2.94 0.39 -8.00
CA HIS A 154 -2.42 -0.77 -8.71
C HIS A 154 -1.54 -1.57 -7.75
N ALA A 155 -1.89 -2.82 -7.49
CA ALA A 155 -1.12 -3.73 -6.66
C ALA A 155 -0.49 -4.82 -7.53
N VAL A 156 0.78 -5.12 -7.27
CA VAL A 156 1.53 -6.19 -7.92
C VAL A 156 2.28 -6.97 -6.85
N LEU A 157 2.20 -8.29 -6.91
CA LEU A 157 3.05 -9.17 -6.12
C LEU A 157 4.20 -9.65 -7.00
N VAL A 158 5.43 -9.41 -6.57
CA VAL A 158 6.64 -9.84 -7.28
C VAL A 158 7.47 -10.79 -6.42
N SER A 159 8.15 -11.73 -7.05
CA SER A 159 9.13 -12.61 -6.40
C SER A 159 10.41 -12.69 -7.20
N GLU A 160 11.43 -13.35 -6.65
CA GLU A 160 12.55 -13.80 -7.47
C GLU A 160 12.00 -14.72 -8.58
N GLY A 161 12.38 -14.44 -9.83
CA GLY A 161 12.03 -15.32 -10.95
C GLY A 161 12.96 -16.53 -10.94
N GLU A 162 12.40 -17.73 -11.12
CA GLU A 162 13.18 -18.96 -11.25
C GLU A 162 14.25 -18.77 -12.32
N SER A 163 15.52 -18.68 -11.90
CA SER A 163 16.65 -18.86 -12.82
C SER A 163 16.63 -20.33 -13.22
N ARG A 164 16.14 -20.56 -14.44
CA ARG A 164 16.03 -21.88 -15.05
C ARG A 164 17.38 -22.57 -15.21
#